data_AF-A0A060CJH3-F1
#
_entry.id   AF-A0A060CJH3-F1
#
_cell.length_a   1.000
_cell.length_b   1.000
_cell.length_c   1.000
_cell.angle_alpha   90.00
_cell.angle_beta   90.00
_cell.angle_gamma   90.00
#
_symmetry.space_group_name_H-M   'P 1'
#
loop_
_entity.id
_entity.type
_entity.pdbx_description
1 polymer ?
#
loop_
_entity_poly.entity_id
_entity_poly.type
_entity_poly.pdbx_seq_one_letter_code
_entity_poly.pdbx_strand_id
1 'polypeptide(L)'
;MAILDRLGRSQSAVLLLLAAYFAANVVVRLNQPASLEYDEAHQLFLSQWLFAGIDSQPPFYNWLQYAVVHVFGSSLAALSALKNVMLFCCYLLYGLAAARLLQNRHWQPSHA
;
A
#
# COMPACT_ATOMS: atom_id res chain seq x y z
N MET A 1 23.95 14.41 2.51
CA MET A 1 23.92 14.29 1.03
C MET A 1 24.25 12.89 0.52
N ALA A 2 25.39 12.26 0.89
CA ALA A 2 25.81 10.97 0.30
C ALA A 2 24.83 9.78 0.45
N ILE A 3 24.03 9.74 1.52
CA ILE A 3 23.04 8.67 1.76
C ILE A 3 21.85 8.80 0.80
N LEU A 4 21.35 10.03 0.59
CA LEU A 4 20.24 10.31 -0.33
C LEU A 4 20.62 10.00 -1.78
N ASP A 5 21.87 10.30 -2.17
CA ASP A 5 22.40 9.94 -3.49
C ASP A 5 22.50 8.41 -3.69
N ARG A 6 22.90 7.65 -2.66
CA ARG A 6 22.92 6.19 -2.74
C ARG A 6 21.51 5.60 -2.84
N LEU A 7 20.56 6.14 -2.08
CA LEU A 7 19.15 5.75 -2.14
C LEU A 7 18.56 6.04 -3.52
N GLY A 8 18.79 7.24 -4.08
CA GLY A 8 18.29 7.60 -5.41
C GLY A 8 18.84 6.73 -6.54
N ARG A 9 20.02 6.14 -6.36
CA ARG A 9 20.68 5.31 -7.38
C ARG A 9 20.30 3.82 -7.34
N SER A 10 19.71 3.34 -6.24
CA SER A 10 19.33 1.93 -6.07
C SER A 10 17.83 1.79 -5.85
N GLN A 11 17.12 1.30 -6.87
CA GLN A 11 15.67 1.06 -6.80
C GLN A 11 15.32 0.10 -5.65
N SER A 12 16.11 -0.93 -5.42
CA SER A 12 15.92 -1.87 -4.32
C SER A 12 16.03 -1.20 -2.95
N ALA A 13 16.96 -0.26 -2.77
CA ALA A 13 17.09 0.47 -1.51
C ALA A 13 15.86 1.34 -1.21
N VAL A 14 15.31 2.00 -2.24
CA VAL A 14 14.07 2.78 -2.10
C VAL A 14 12.88 1.89 -1.73
N LEU A 15 12.75 0.72 -2.39
CA LEU A 15 11.69 -0.24 -2.08
C LEU A 15 11.80 -0.79 -0.65
N LEU A 16 13.01 -1.11 -0.19
CA LEU A 16 13.23 -1.54 1.19
C LEU A 16 12.89 -0.44 2.20
N LEU A 17 13.25 0.81 1.90
CA LEU A 17 12.88 1.94 2.75
C LEU A 17 11.36 2.11 2.83
N LEU A 18 10.66 2.00 1.70
CA LEU A 18 9.19 2.04 1.68
C LEU A 18 8.57 0.88 2.46
N ALA A 19 9.10 -0.34 2.32
CA ALA A 19 8.64 -1.49 3.08
C ALA A 19 8.82 -1.25 4.59
N ALA A 20 9.98 -0.76 5.02
CA ALA A 20 10.24 -0.41 6.41
C ALA A 20 9.31 0.71 6.90
N TYR A 21 9.04 1.72 6.06
CA TYR A 21 8.12 2.80 6.36
C TYR A 21 6.68 2.29 6.60
N PHE A 22 6.14 1.47 5.71
CA PHE A 22 4.79 0.91 5.88
C PHE A 22 4.70 -0.09 7.03
N ALA A 23 5.77 -0.85 7.31
CA ALA A 23 5.85 -1.67 8.52
C ALA A 23 5.82 -0.80 9.79
N ALA A 24 6.57 0.30 9.81
CA ALA A 24 6.56 1.25 10.92
C ALA A 24 5.16 1.86 11.14
N ASN A 25 4.42 2.17 10.07
CA ASN A 25 3.04 2.64 10.19
C ASN A 25 2.13 1.63 10.90
N VAL A 26 2.24 0.33 10.56
CA VAL A 26 1.49 -0.73 11.25
C VAL A 26 1.89 -0.79 12.73
N VAL A 27 3.19 -0.79 13.03
CA VAL A 27 3.69 -0.84 14.42
C VAL A 27 3.16 0.35 15.21
N VAL A 28 3.28 1.57 14.68
CA VAL A 28 2.80 2.78 15.34
C VAL A 28 1.30 2.69 15.62
N ARG A 29 0.48 2.27 14.64
CA ARG A 29 -0.97 2.15 14.83
C ARG A 29 -1.31 1.12 15.92
N LEU A 30 -0.59 0.00 15.97
CA LEU A 30 -0.82 -1.05 16.97
C LEU A 30 -0.39 -0.65 18.40
N ASN A 31 0.44 0.39 18.56
CA ASN A 31 0.83 0.93 19.86
C ASN A 31 -0.12 2.02 20.37
N GLN A 32 -1.05 2.49 19.54
CA GLN A 32 -2.09 3.43 19.94
C GLN A 32 -3.26 2.70 20.63
N PRO A 33 -4.19 3.43 21.28
CA PRO A 33 -5.38 2.82 21.86
C PRO A 33 -6.12 1.93 20.86
N ALA A 34 -6.60 0.78 21.35
CA ALA A 34 -7.27 -0.24 20.55
C ALA A 34 -8.66 0.19 20.03
N SER A 35 -9.13 1.39 20.38
CA SER A 35 -10.31 1.99 19.79
C SER A 35 -10.10 2.17 18.29
N LEU A 36 -11.08 1.70 17.51
CA LEU A 36 -11.14 1.96 16.09
C LEU A 36 -11.40 3.46 15.87
N GLU A 37 -10.62 4.05 14.99
CA GLU A 37 -10.94 5.36 14.45
C GLU A 37 -12.24 5.27 13.63
N TYR A 38 -12.89 6.40 13.39
CA TYR A 38 -14.22 6.42 12.76
C TYR A 38 -14.21 5.74 11.37
N ASP A 39 -13.19 6.02 10.57
CA ASP A 39 -13.00 5.40 9.25
C ASP A 39 -12.71 3.91 9.35
N GLU A 40 -11.91 3.48 10.33
CA GLU A 40 -11.60 2.07 10.58
C GLU A 40 -12.84 1.28 11.03
N ALA A 41 -13.65 1.85 11.92
CA ALA A 41 -14.89 1.24 12.37
C ALA A 41 -15.87 1.07 11.20
N HIS A 42 -16.00 2.10 10.36
CA HIS A 42 -16.80 2.03 9.15
C HIS A 42 -16.26 0.96 8.19
N GLN A 43 -14.95 0.93 7.94
CA GLN A 43 -14.32 -0.05 7.07
C GLN A 43 -14.52 -1.50 7.57
N LEU A 44 -14.39 -1.72 8.88
CA LEU A 44 -14.58 -3.04 9.47
C LEU A 44 -16.04 -3.49 9.34
N PHE A 45 -17.00 -2.58 9.52
CA PHE A 45 -18.42 -2.85 9.30
C PHE A 45 -18.70 -3.24 7.84
N LEU A 46 -18.20 -2.47 6.87
CA LEU A 46 -18.39 -2.75 5.44
C LEU A 46 -17.74 -4.08 5.02
N SER A 47 -16.64 -4.46 5.66
CA SER A 47 -15.91 -5.69 5.35
C SER A 47 -16.62 -6.99 5.76
N GLN A 48 -17.82 -6.92 6.36
CA GLN A 48 -18.60 -8.11 6.68
C GLN A 48 -19.35 -8.69 5.45
N TRP A 49 -19.43 -7.95 4.35
CA TRP A 49 -20.14 -8.36 3.13
C TRP A 49 -19.38 -8.02 1.85
N LEU A 50 -19.60 -8.82 0.80
CA LEU A 50 -19.08 -8.61 -0.55
C LEU A 50 -20.03 -7.74 -1.38
N PHE A 51 -20.16 -6.46 -1.01
CA PHE A 51 -20.94 -5.51 -1.81
C PHE A 51 -20.22 -5.19 -3.14
N ALA A 52 -20.97 -4.99 -4.22
CA ALA A 52 -20.43 -4.58 -5.53
C ALA A 52 -20.05 -3.08 -5.58
N GLY A 53 -20.28 -2.34 -4.50
CA GLY A 53 -19.93 -0.93 -4.31
C GLY A 53 -20.82 -0.34 -3.21
N ILE A 54 -20.27 0.59 -2.42
CA ILE A 54 -21.00 1.35 -1.41
C ILE A 54 -20.59 2.81 -1.54
N ASP A 55 -21.59 3.70 -1.51
CA ASP A 55 -21.42 5.13 -1.77
C ASP A 55 -20.63 5.36 -3.09
N SER A 56 -19.65 6.25 -3.05
CA SER A 56 -18.74 6.54 -4.16
C SER A 56 -17.51 5.62 -4.18
N GLN A 57 -17.45 4.57 -3.35
CA GLN A 57 -16.26 3.74 -3.19
C GLN A 57 -16.32 2.49 -4.08
N PRO A 58 -15.26 2.22 -4.87
CA PRO A 58 -15.15 0.99 -5.63
C PRO A 58 -14.99 -0.21 -4.69
N PRO A 59 -15.47 -1.40 -5.08
CA PRO A 59 -15.63 -2.52 -4.16
C PRO A 59 -14.32 -3.27 -3.84
N PHE A 60 -13.27 -3.08 -4.64
CA PHE A 60 -12.08 -3.91 -4.61
C PHE A 60 -11.39 -3.94 -3.24
N TYR A 61 -11.24 -2.78 -2.59
CA TYR A 61 -10.63 -2.71 -1.26
C TYR A 61 -11.47 -3.47 -0.23
N ASN A 62 -12.80 -3.33 -0.27
CA ASN A 62 -13.71 -4.03 0.65
C ASN A 62 -13.67 -5.54 0.45
N TRP A 63 -13.56 -6.04 -0.78
CA TRP A 63 -13.43 -7.48 -1.04
C TRP A 63 -12.15 -8.06 -0.46
N LEU A 64 -11.04 -7.33 -0.58
CA LEU A 64 -9.78 -7.75 0.03
C LEU A 64 -9.86 -7.68 1.55
N GLN A 65 -10.48 -6.62 2.11
CA GLN A 65 -10.67 -6.50 3.55
C GLN A 65 -11.58 -7.60 4.09
N TYR A 66 -12.64 -7.97 3.37
CA TYR A 66 -13.51 -9.10 3.68
C TYR A 66 -12.70 -10.39 3.78
N ALA A 67 -11.88 -10.71 2.78
CA ALA A 67 -11.04 -11.91 2.79
C ALA A 67 -10.06 -11.93 3.97
N VAL A 68 -9.39 -10.80 4.25
CA VAL A 68 -8.44 -10.69 5.36
C VAL A 68 -9.15 -10.84 6.71
N VAL A 69 -10.29 -10.18 6.91
CA VAL A 69 -11.07 -10.27 8.15
C VAL A 69 -11.63 -11.69 8.33
N HIS A 70 -12.02 -12.37 7.26
CA HIS A 70 -12.50 -13.75 7.34
C HIS A 70 -11.39 -14.75 7.73
N VAL A 71 -10.14 -14.48 7.38
CA VAL A 71 -9.00 -15.36 7.70
C VAL A 71 -8.38 -15.02 9.06
N PHE A 72 -8.20 -13.74 9.37
CA PHE A 72 -7.45 -13.26 10.54
C PHE A 72 -8.35 -12.69 11.65
N GLY A 73 -9.65 -12.56 11.41
CA GLY A 73 -10.62 -11.96 12.32
C GLY A 73 -10.73 -10.44 12.22
N SER A 74 -11.83 -9.91 12.75
CA SER A 74 -12.16 -8.49 12.82
C SER A 74 -11.27 -7.75 13.82
N SER A 75 -10.07 -7.34 13.41
CA SER A 75 -9.07 -6.73 14.29
C SER A 75 -8.42 -5.48 13.68
N LEU A 76 -7.95 -4.58 14.55
CA LEU A 76 -7.18 -3.41 14.14
C LEU A 76 -5.91 -3.81 13.34
N ALA A 77 -5.29 -4.94 13.69
CA ALA A 77 -4.14 -5.48 12.98
C ALA A 77 -4.50 -5.89 11.54
N ALA A 78 -5.64 -6.56 11.34
CA ALA A 78 -6.11 -6.94 10.01
C ALA A 78 -6.37 -5.72 9.11
N LEU A 79 -6.98 -4.65 9.65
CA LEU A 79 -7.20 -3.40 8.91
C LEU A 79 -5.88 -2.70 8.59
N SER A 80 -5.03 -2.53 9.60
CA SER A 80 -3.76 -1.81 9.46
C SER A 80 -2.81 -2.51 8.49
N ALA A 81 -2.70 -3.84 8.57
CA ALA A 81 -1.83 -4.61 7.70
C ALA A 81 -2.28 -4.54 6.24
N LEU A 82 -3.57 -4.76 5.96
CA LEU A 82 -4.06 -4.71 4.58
C LEU A 82 -3.86 -3.33 3.96
N LYS A 83 -4.23 -2.26 4.67
CA LYS A 83 -4.03 -0.87 4.22
C LYS A 83 -2.58 -0.61 3.83
N ASN A 84 -1.64 -0.98 4.69
CA ASN A 84 -0.22 -0.71 4.48
C ASN A 84 0.40 -1.59 3.38
N VAL A 85 -0.02 -2.86 3.26
CA VAL A 85 0.39 -3.74 2.15
C VAL A 85 -0.11 -3.19 0.82
N MET A 86 -1.36 -2.73 0.75
CA MET A 86 -1.94 -2.17 -0.48
C MET A 86 -1.19 -0.92 -0.92
N LEU A 87 -0.90 -0.01 0.01
CA LEU A 87 -0.13 1.19 -0.26
C LEU A 87 1.28 0.84 -0.76
N PHE A 88 1.98 -0.07 -0.08
CA PHE A 88 3.29 -0.54 -0.53
C PHE A 88 3.24 -1.11 -1.96
N CYS A 89 2.26 -1.95 -2.27
CA CYS A 89 2.06 -2.51 -3.61
C CYS A 89 1.84 -1.42 -4.66
N CYS A 90 1.06 -0.36 -4.36
CA CYS A 90 0.90 0.78 -5.27
C CYS A 90 2.24 1.44 -5.58
N TYR A 91 3.06 1.74 -4.56
CA TYR A 91 4.38 2.33 -4.77
C TYR A 91 5.33 1.40 -5.52
N LEU A 92 5.31 0.10 -5.22
CA LEU A 92 6.10 -0.92 -5.91
C LEU A 92 5.76 -0.95 -7.40
N LEU A 93 4.47 -1.07 -7.73
CA LEU A 93 4.01 -1.14 -9.12
C LEU A 93 4.30 0.16 -9.88
N TYR A 94 4.11 1.32 -9.23
CA TYR A 94 4.44 2.61 -9.82
C TYR A 94 5.95 2.74 -10.09
N GLY A 95 6.79 2.32 -9.14
CA GLY A 95 8.24 2.29 -9.30
C GLY A 95 8.70 1.37 -10.43
N LEU A 96 8.10 0.18 -10.55
CA LEU A 96 8.36 -0.76 -11.64
C LEU A 96 7.91 -0.21 -13.00
N ALA A 97 6.76 0.45 -13.06
CA ALA A 97 6.27 1.09 -14.27
C ALA A 97 7.21 2.22 -14.72
N ALA A 98 7.63 3.09 -13.79
CA ALA A 98 8.59 4.15 -14.05
C ALA A 98 9.94 3.59 -14.53
N ALA A 99 10.43 2.51 -13.90
CA ALA A 99 11.65 1.83 -14.30
C ALA A 99 11.59 1.36 -15.76
N ARG A 100 10.48 0.74 -16.18
CA ARG A 100 10.30 0.27 -17.55
C ARG A 100 10.20 1.43 -18.55
N LEU A 101 9.47 2.49 -18.22
CA LEU A 101 9.32 3.65 -19.11
C LEU A 101 10.63 4.40 -19.31
N LEU A 102 11.44 4.57 -18.26
CA LEU A 102 12.72 5.26 -18.35
C LEU A 102 13.79 4.42 -19.08
N GLN A 103 13.78 3.09 -18.92
CA GLN A 103 14.63 2.20 -19.71
C GLN A 103 14.33 2.29 -21.21
N ASN A 104 13.05 2.37 -21.59
CA ASN A 104 12.64 2.48 -22.99
C ASN A 104 12.98 3.84 -23.64
N ARG A 105 13.18 4.89 -22.83
CA ARG A 105 13.45 6.25 -23.35
C ARG A 105 14.92 6.50 -23.72
N HIS A 106 15.82 5.56 -23.40
CA HIS A 106 17.25 5.64 -23.71
C HIS A 106 17.58 5.48 -25.20
N TRP A 107 16.66 4.99 -26.05
CA TRP A 107 16.94 4.74 -27.48
C TRP A 107 15.97 5.49 -28.40
N GLN A 108 16.35 6.69 -28.84
CA GLN A 108 15.90 7.33 -30.08
C GLN A 108 17.07 8.13 -30.67
N PRO A 109 17.89 7.55 -31.57
CA PRO A 109 18.75 8.36 -32.43
C PRO A 109 17.84 9.13 -33.39
N SER A 110 17.70 10.44 -33.17
CA SER A 110 17.09 11.34 -34.15
C SER A 110 18.04 11.48 -35.34
N HIS A 111 17.86 10.64 -36.35
CA HIS A 111 18.44 10.81 -37.68
C HIS A 111 17.31 11.09 -38.66
N ALA A 112 17.04 12.37 -38.88
CA ALA A 112 16.46 12.91 -40.09
C ALA A 112 17.00 14.34 -40.26
#